data_AF-A0A6V7JNB1-F1
#
_entry.id   AF-A0A6V7JNB1-F1
#
_cell.length_a   1.000
_cell.length_b   1.000
_cell.length_c   1.000
_cell.angle_alpha   90.00
_cell.angle_beta   90.00
_cell.angle_gamma   90.00
#
_symmetry.space_group_name_H-M   'P 1'
#
loop_
_entity.id
_entity.type
_entity.pdbx_description
1 polymer ?
#
loop_
_entity_poly.entity_id
_entity_poly.type
_entity_poly.pdbx_seq_one_letter_code
_entity_poly.pdbx_strand_id
1 'polypeptide(L)'
;KEMLFLLLILAAVAHGNPFKPLFSWNKFDYLFPNESLRSDVLETGKWSQQHTVPAGLNIWGHRLFLTIPRFKPGVLTTLNYIDLDKAD
;
A
#
# COMPACT_ATOMS: atom_id res chain seq x y z
N LYS A 1 40.16 25.31 7.19
CA LYS A 1 38.87 26.05 7.06
C LYS A 1 38.20 25.77 5.71
N GLU A 2 38.95 25.81 4.60
CA GLU A 2 38.48 25.50 3.24
C GLU A 2 38.02 24.04 3.06
N MET A 3 38.80 23.07 3.58
CA MET A 3 38.43 21.66 3.57
C MET A 3 37.12 21.37 4.32
N LEU A 4 36.86 22.10 5.41
CA LEU A 4 35.62 21.99 6.18
C LEU A 4 34.42 22.54 5.39
N PHE A 5 34.63 23.63 4.66
CA PHE A 5 33.63 24.20 3.75
C PHE A 5 33.30 23.23 2.61
N LEU A 6 34.32 22.58 2.04
CA LEU A 6 34.14 21.60 0.98
C LEU A 6 33.35 20.38 1.47
N LEU A 7 33.65 19.89 2.68
CA LEU A 7 32.93 18.79 3.33
C LEU A 7 31.46 19.13 3.61
N LEU A 8 31.16 20.36 4.06
CA LEU A 8 29.79 20.81 4.33
C LEU A 8 28.96 20.92 3.04
N ILE A 9 29.56 21.41 1.96
CA ILE A 9 28.89 21.46 0.64
C ILE A 9 28.62 20.04 0.16
N LEU A 10 29.61 19.13 0.22
CA LEU A 10 29.42 17.75 -0.21
C LEU A 10 28.32 17.03 0.57
N ALA A 11 28.25 17.26 1.89
CA ALA A 11 27.19 16.73 2.74
C ALA A 11 25.82 17.27 2.32
N ALA A 12 25.69 18.56 2.02
CA ALA A 12 24.43 19.15 1.55
C ALA A 12 23.97 18.59 0.19
N VAL A 13 24.88 18.34 -0.75
CA VAL A 13 24.53 17.77 -2.07
C VAL A 13 24.24 16.27 -2.01
N ALA A 14 24.79 15.55 -1.01
CA ALA A 14 24.55 14.12 -0.82
C ALA A 14 23.15 13.78 -0.26
N HIS A 15 22.37 14.78 0.16
CA HIS A 15 21.00 14.54 0.61
C HIS A 15 20.07 14.30 -0.58
N GLY A 16 19.83 13.02 -0.88
CA GLY A 16 18.75 12.63 -1.78
C GLY A 16 17.39 13.04 -1.22
N ASN A 17 16.51 13.59 -2.07
CA ASN A 17 15.15 13.88 -1.66
C ASN A 17 14.44 12.58 -1.23
N PRO A 18 13.73 12.56 -0.09
CA PRO A 18 12.94 11.40 0.29
C PRO A 18 11.86 11.15 -0.75
N PHE A 19 11.52 9.88 -0.98
CA PHE A 19 10.36 9.54 -1.79
C PHE A 19 9.10 10.17 -1.17
N LYS A 20 8.31 10.86 -1.99
CA LYS A 20 6.99 11.32 -1.58
C LYS A 20 6.04 10.12 -1.60
N PRO A 21 5.41 9.73 -0.48
CA PRO A 21 4.42 8.67 -0.49
C PRO A 21 3.21 9.11 -1.32
N LEU A 22 2.81 8.29 -2.29
CA LEU A 22 1.57 8.48 -3.05
C LEU A 22 0.37 7.90 -2.30
N PHE A 23 0.58 6.75 -1.66
CA PHE A 23 -0.42 6.08 -0.85
C PHE A 23 0.20 5.51 0.42
N SER A 24 -0.60 5.46 1.49
CA SER A 24 -0.21 4.89 2.78
C SER A 24 -1.43 4.27 3.45
N TRP A 25 -1.26 3.08 4.03
CA TRP A 25 -2.32 2.37 4.72
C TRP A 25 -1.83 1.82 6.05
N ASN A 26 -2.59 2.07 7.11
CA ASN A 26 -2.40 1.37 8.38
C ASN A 26 -3.03 -0.03 8.35
N LYS A 27 -4.13 -0.19 7.59
CA LYS A 27 -4.85 -1.44 7.39
C LYS A 27 -5.41 -1.48 5.96
N PHE A 28 -5.42 -2.66 5.36
CA PHE A 28 -6.12 -2.87 4.10
C PHE A 28 -7.61 -3.09 4.35
N ASP A 29 -8.44 -2.58 3.46
CA ASP A 29 -9.88 -2.76 3.47
C ASP A 29 -10.38 -3.01 2.05
N TYR A 30 -11.55 -3.62 1.94
CA TYR A 30 -12.19 -3.90 0.67
C TYR A 30 -13.42 -3.01 0.50
N LEU A 31 -13.72 -2.65 -0.74
CA LEU A 31 -14.97 -1.99 -1.06
C LEU A 31 -16.09 -3.04 -1.03
N PHE A 32 -16.90 -3.02 0.02
CA PHE A 32 -18.07 -3.88 0.15
C PHE A 32 -19.29 -3.21 -0.49
N PRO A 33 -20.16 -3.97 -1.19
CA PRO A 33 -21.43 -3.45 -1.71
C PRO A 33 -22.40 -2.97 -0.62
N ASN A 34 -22.31 -3.53 0.59
CA ASN A 34 -23.08 -3.14 1.76
C ASN A 34 -22.43 -3.67 3.04
N GLU A 35 -22.84 -3.12 4.19
CA GLU A 35 -22.31 -3.50 5.52
C GLU A 35 -22.73 -4.90 5.96
N SER A 36 -23.88 -5.42 5.52
CA SER A 36 -24.30 -6.78 5.87
C SER A 36 -23.31 -7.82 5.35
N LEU A 37 -22.88 -7.70 4.08
CA LEU A 37 -21.88 -8.60 3.52
C LEU A 37 -20.54 -8.48 4.25
N ARG A 38 -20.15 -7.26 4.63
CA ARG A 38 -18.93 -7.02 5.41
C ARG A 38 -18.97 -7.76 6.74
N SER A 39 -20.05 -7.61 7.50
CA SER A 39 -20.25 -8.30 8.78
C SER A 39 -20.24 -9.82 8.60
N ASP A 40 -20.99 -10.35 7.63
CA ASP A 40 -21.04 -11.78 7.35
C ASP A 40 -19.65 -12.38 7.09
N VAL A 41 -18.83 -11.74 6.26
CA VAL A 41 -17.48 -12.28 5.95
C VAL A 41 -16.51 -12.17 7.12
N LEU A 42 -16.69 -11.18 7.99
CA LEU A 42 -15.92 -11.05 9.24
C LEU A 42 -16.33 -12.11 10.26
N GLU A 43 -17.63 -12.24 10.51
CA GLU A 43 -18.20 -13.18 11.50
C GLU A 43 -17.94 -14.64 11.11
N THR A 44 -18.05 -14.96 9.81
CA THR A 44 -17.74 -16.31 9.30
C THR A 44 -16.25 -16.60 9.19
N GLY A 45 -15.38 -15.61 9.44
CA GLY A 45 -13.92 -15.74 9.30
C GLY A 45 -13.45 -15.88 7.85
N LYS A 46 -14.32 -15.66 6.86
CA LYS A 46 -13.96 -15.63 5.43
C LYS A 46 -13.02 -14.48 5.11
N TRP A 47 -13.05 -13.42 5.91
CA TRP A 47 -12.11 -12.32 5.85
C TRP A 47 -11.46 -12.05 7.21
N SER A 48 -10.14 -11.92 7.20
CA SER A 48 -9.33 -11.42 8.32
C SER A 48 -8.53 -10.23 7.83
N GLN A 49 -8.86 -9.05 8.35
CA GLN A 49 -8.17 -7.82 7.99
C GLN A 49 -6.66 -7.89 8.28
N GLN A 50 -6.28 -8.59 9.36
CA GLN A 50 -4.87 -8.77 9.75
C GLN A 50 -4.08 -9.66 8.80
N HIS A 51 -4.75 -10.55 8.06
CA HIS A 51 -4.11 -11.44 7.09
C HIS A 51 -4.02 -10.82 5.69
N THR A 52 -4.55 -9.61 5.53
CA THR A 52 -4.58 -8.87 4.26
C THR A 52 -3.28 -8.06 4.12
N VAL A 53 -2.19 -8.74 3.77
CA VAL A 53 -0.87 -8.11 3.59
C VAL A 53 -0.47 -8.18 2.11
N PRO A 54 -0.26 -7.06 1.42
CA PRO A 54 0.16 -7.08 0.03
C PRO A 54 1.61 -7.55 -0.10
N ALA A 55 1.90 -8.28 -1.17
CA ALA A 55 3.25 -8.77 -1.48
C ALA A 55 3.81 -8.20 -2.79
N GLY A 56 2.97 -7.63 -3.66
CA GLY A 56 3.40 -7.08 -4.93
C GLY A 56 2.49 -5.93 -5.40
N LEU A 57 3.10 -5.03 -6.17
CA LEU A 57 2.46 -3.84 -6.74
C LEU A 57 2.85 -3.70 -8.21
N ASN A 58 1.92 -3.28 -9.07
CA ASN A 58 2.20 -2.91 -10.44
C ASN A 58 1.22 -1.83 -10.92
N ILE A 59 1.66 -0.93 -11.80
CA ILE A 59 0.81 0.11 -12.38
C ILE A 59 0.65 -0.15 -13.87
N TRP A 60 -0.59 -0.17 -14.33
CA TRP A 60 -0.90 -0.23 -15.76
C TRP A 60 -2.12 0.61 -16.09
N GLY A 61 -1.94 1.60 -16.96
CA GLY A 61 -2.94 2.65 -17.21
C GLY A 61 -3.29 3.38 -15.91
N HIS A 62 -4.58 3.56 -15.66
CA HIS A 62 -5.11 4.25 -14.48
C HIS A 62 -5.40 3.30 -13.31
N ARG A 63 -4.65 2.20 -13.18
CA ARG A 63 -4.86 1.18 -12.13
C ARG A 63 -3.56 0.83 -11.43
N LEU A 64 -3.58 0.89 -10.11
CA LEU A 64 -2.58 0.29 -9.24
C LEU A 64 -3.05 -1.10 -8.84
N PHE A 65 -2.42 -2.13 -9.40
CA PHE A 65 -2.65 -3.52 -9.05
C PHE A 65 -1.86 -3.88 -7.78
N LEU A 66 -2.51 -4.61 -6.88
CA LEU A 66 -1.95 -5.11 -5.63
C LEU A 66 -2.29 -6.58 -5.45
N THR A 67 -1.27 -7.39 -5.12
CA THR A 67 -1.41 -8.82 -4.87
C THR A 67 -1.39 -9.12 -3.38
N ILE A 68 -2.36 -9.89 -2.91
CA ILE A 68 -2.48 -10.35 -1.52
C ILE A 68 -2.41 -11.88 -1.53
N PRO A 69 -1.25 -12.49 -1.27
CA PRO A 69 -1.10 -13.93 -1.28
C PRO A 69 -1.89 -14.57 -0.13
N ARG A 70 -2.44 -15.76 -0.37
CA ARG A 70 -3.22 -16.52 0.63
C ARG A 70 -2.32 -17.34 1.55
N PHE A 71 -1.37 -16.68 2.24
CA PHE A 71 -0.49 -17.36 3.21
C PHE A 71 -1.24 -17.85 4.45
N LYS A 72 -2.32 -17.15 4.81
CA LYS A 72 -3.26 -17.55 5.88
C LYS A 72 -4.70 -17.48 5.34
N PRO A 73 -5.64 -18.23 5.94
CA PRO A 73 -7.07 -18.08 5.65
C PRO A 73 -7.54 -16.64 5.91
N GLY A 74 -8.67 -16.24 5.33
CA GLY A 74 -9.22 -14.91 5.54
C GLY A 74 -8.80 -13.85 4.52
N VAL A 75 -8.29 -14.25 3.35
CA VAL A 75 -8.07 -13.36 2.20
C VAL A 75 -9.22 -13.50 1.22
N LEU A 76 -9.93 -12.40 0.93
CA LEU A 76 -11.08 -12.41 0.03
C LEU A 76 -10.66 -12.63 -1.42
N THR A 77 -9.69 -11.86 -1.90
CA THR A 77 -9.23 -11.86 -3.29
C THR A 77 -7.70 -11.77 -3.34
N THR A 78 -7.09 -12.49 -4.28
CA THR A 78 -5.62 -12.54 -4.41
C THR A 78 -5.06 -11.37 -5.23
N LEU A 79 -5.82 -10.88 -6.21
CA LEU A 79 -5.45 -9.74 -7.05
C LEU A 79 -6.53 -8.68 -6.94
N ASN A 80 -6.10 -7.45 -6.66
CA ASN A 80 -6.95 -6.29 -6.49
C ASN A 80 -6.38 -5.12 -7.28
N TYR A 81 -7.17 -4.07 -7.44
CA TYR A 81 -6.68 -2.82 -7.97
C TYR A 81 -7.32 -1.62 -7.27
N ILE A 82 -6.60 -0.51 -7.26
CA ILE A 82 -7.11 0.83 -6.95
C ILE A 82 -7.21 1.60 -8.26
N ASP A 83 -8.35 2.23 -8.47
CA ASP A 83 -8.59 3.15 -9.59
C ASP A 83 -7.92 4.49 -9.26
N LEU A 84 -6.86 4.83 -10.00
CA LEU A 84 -6.03 6.00 -9.72
C LEU A 84 -6.75 7.32 -10.02
N ASP A 85 -7.76 7.29 -10.90
CA ASP A 85 -8.55 8.48 -11.22
C ASP A 85 -9.56 8.82 -10.11
N LYS A 86 -9.78 7.90 -9.17
CA LYS A 86 -10.65 8.06 -8.00
C LYS A 86 -9.88 8.11 -6.69
N ALA A 87 -8.56 8.02 -6.77
CA ALA A 87 -7.69 8.02 -5.61
C ALA A 87 -7.15 9.44 -5.44
N ASP A 88 -7.89 10.25 -4.70
CA ASP A 88 -7.53 11.62 -4.33
C ASP A 88 -6.24 11.68 -3.48
#